data_AF-A0A1I6FH88-F1
#
_entry.id   AF-A0A1I6FH88-F1
#
_cell.length_a   1.000
_cell.length_b   1.000
_cell.length_c   1.000
_cell.angle_alpha   90.00
_cell.angle_beta   90.00
_cell.angle_gamma   90.00
#
_symmetry.space_group_name_H-M   'P 1'
#
loop_
_entity.id
_entity.type
_entity.pdbx_description
1 polymer ?
#
loop_
_entity_poly.entity_id
_entity_poly.type
_entity_poly.pdbx_seq_one_letter_code
_entity_poly.pdbx_strand_id
1 'polypeptide(L)'
;MRFRYEVVCRWYDDNEHSDEVLARVVDVDGLFADIVPPERERLVLRGCTVAPDELTGDFHLDINGSPGSQWWHLGDLVVHAVLPDGDVVASACVTQLIDGEDFGALPVRYALFKDLRESGTCRVVEGFPRSFDSVWPPVTLIGCDNPGLFRSEPREDARGPYVGLRALDPSGRIVAHAGVVLDVTSVTTSAVGGGLFDVVLDQSRYNECSMVGQRPEPAARAVWRSWQEGIPAERNLWAPLDPHGRMWWNEIAANAPRTKPTAGVHHVDGTYATDEYGVHLALSEALVGPGRFLGGVHSITGMYEEWWFVPGITLVWHDPDVALDAVPERFFGLLKYLRRNGVEVHFEPSEPDFEDRLDDSVELGALVDRWITGWARAAELDPPYAMLDNWHLWADLPGRAEERILAGDALVAEHAEDVELQSVPTWLTVPTHSPAEVTRLVQEAGLVPREPETFMRRGLFDHPAPKPPDGYSVRVTPGDVIEVVVTFDGEEAASGLIAVVGEDAVPHRIATKPEHRRRGLGSVVMGVLAREAVKAGASDGLLFATADGLRLYRKLGWETISDVVIATNGEEKA
;
A
#
# COMPACT_ATOMS: atom_id res chain seq x y z
N MET A 1 26.26 -34.50 11.99
CA MET A 1 24.98 -34.01 12.53
C MET A 1 25.07 -32.51 12.67
N ARG A 2 24.11 -31.75 12.14
CA ARG A 2 24.14 -30.28 12.10
C ARG A 2 22.83 -29.74 12.65
N PHE A 3 22.90 -28.76 13.53
CA PHE A 3 21.75 -28.00 13.99
C PHE A 3 21.33 -27.01 12.90
N ARG A 4 20.06 -27.08 12.48
CA ARG A 4 19.47 -26.17 11.49
C ARG A 4 18.65 -25.07 12.13
N TYR A 5 18.35 -25.20 13.42
CA TYR A 5 17.54 -24.25 14.15
C TYR A 5 18.11 -23.92 15.52
N GLU A 6 17.84 -22.70 15.98
CA GLU A 6 18.01 -22.26 17.36
C GLU A 6 16.66 -21.88 17.94
N VAL A 7 16.37 -22.37 19.16
CA VAL A 7 15.26 -21.88 19.98
C VAL A 7 15.77 -20.66 20.73
N VAL A 8 15.11 -19.52 20.58
CA VAL A 8 15.54 -18.26 21.17
C VAL A 8 14.47 -17.64 22.05
N CYS A 9 14.91 -16.94 23.08
CA CYS A 9 14.11 -16.06 23.91
C CYS A 9 14.69 -14.64 23.80
N ARG A 10 13.90 -13.67 23.36
CA ARG A 10 14.31 -12.28 23.20
C ARG A 10 13.60 -11.40 24.22
N TRP A 11 14.38 -10.64 24.97
CA TRP A 11 13.89 -9.71 25.97
C TRP A 11 13.91 -8.30 25.42
N TYR A 12 12.86 -7.52 25.67
CA TYR A 12 12.78 -6.11 25.32
C TYR A 12 12.89 -5.26 26.59
N ASP A 13 13.82 -4.31 26.63
CA ASP A 13 14.00 -3.35 27.73
C ASP A 13 14.22 -1.95 27.14
N ASP A 14 13.31 -1.01 27.38
CA ASP A 14 13.39 0.43 27.04
C ASP A 14 14.30 0.83 25.85
N ASN A 15 14.03 0.25 24.66
CA ASN A 15 14.69 0.43 23.34
C ASN A 15 15.89 -0.48 23.00
N GLU A 16 16.28 -1.43 23.86
CA GLU A 16 17.24 -2.49 23.55
C GLU A 16 16.56 -3.86 23.57
N HIS A 17 17.12 -4.81 22.79
CA HIS A 17 16.71 -6.20 22.84
C HIS A 17 17.91 -7.11 23.03
N SER A 18 17.74 -8.15 23.85
CA SER A 18 18.76 -9.19 24.06
C SER A 18 18.21 -10.56 23.67
N ASP A 19 19.01 -11.33 22.94
CA ASP A 19 18.65 -12.67 22.48
C ASP A 19 19.39 -13.74 23.29
N GLU A 20 18.66 -14.63 23.93
CA GLU A 20 19.17 -15.81 24.60
C GLU A 20 18.86 -17.06 23.77
N VAL A 21 19.89 -17.81 23.37
CA VAL A 21 19.72 -19.11 22.70
C VAL A 21 19.50 -20.17 23.77
N LEU A 22 18.28 -20.72 23.83
CA LEU A 22 17.87 -21.72 24.81
C LEU A 22 18.30 -23.14 24.41
N ALA A 23 18.19 -23.47 23.13
CA ALA A 23 18.53 -24.80 22.63
C ALA A 23 18.85 -24.77 21.14
N ARG A 24 19.55 -25.81 20.67
CA ARG A 24 19.81 -26.07 19.26
C ARG A 24 19.08 -27.31 18.81
N VAL A 25 18.51 -27.24 17.61
CA VAL A 25 17.59 -28.24 17.08
C VAL A 25 18.04 -28.65 15.68
N VAL A 26 18.02 -29.95 15.41
CA VAL A 26 18.47 -30.50 14.11
C VAL A 26 17.44 -30.31 13.03
N ASP A 27 16.17 -30.55 13.34
CA ASP A 27 15.07 -30.32 12.41
C ASP A 27 13.77 -30.02 13.14
N VAL A 28 12.76 -29.55 12.41
CA VAL A 28 11.45 -29.26 12.98
C VAL A 28 10.36 -29.90 12.13
N ASP A 29 9.36 -30.45 12.80
CA ASP A 29 8.13 -30.94 12.17
C ASP A 29 6.92 -30.16 12.70
N GLY A 30 5.87 -30.05 11.87
CA GLY A 30 4.67 -29.28 12.19
C GLY A 30 4.80 -27.75 12.06
N LEU A 31 6.02 -27.18 11.98
CA LEU A 31 6.22 -25.72 11.92
C LEU A 31 5.48 -25.07 10.73
N PHE A 32 5.56 -25.69 9.56
CA PHE A 32 4.95 -25.22 8.31
C PHE A 32 3.57 -25.82 8.04
N ALA A 33 2.95 -26.44 9.05
CA ALA A 33 1.62 -27.00 8.89
C ALA A 33 0.59 -25.88 8.85
N ASP A 34 -0.41 -26.02 7.98
CA ASP A 34 -1.57 -25.15 7.98
C ASP A 34 -2.23 -25.16 9.35
N ILE A 35 -2.80 -24.01 9.71
CA ILE A 35 -3.67 -23.91 10.87
C ILE A 35 -4.82 -24.89 10.69
N VAL A 36 -5.18 -25.64 11.73
CA VAL A 36 -6.36 -26.50 11.64
C VAL A 36 -7.57 -25.56 11.67
N PRO A 37 -8.36 -25.46 10.58
CA PRO A 37 -9.52 -24.61 10.60
C PRO A 37 -10.48 -25.10 11.70
N PRO A 38 -11.22 -24.19 12.36
CA PRO A 38 -12.19 -24.59 13.36
C PRO A 38 -13.23 -25.52 12.73
N GLU A 39 -13.89 -26.32 13.57
CA GLU A 39 -15.00 -27.13 13.10
C GLU A 39 -16.05 -26.23 12.43
N ARG A 40 -16.69 -26.74 11.37
CA ARG A 40 -17.71 -25.97 10.66
C ARG A 40 -18.92 -25.80 11.54
N GLU A 41 -19.30 -24.56 11.76
CA GLU A 41 -20.44 -24.22 12.59
C GLU A 41 -21.68 -24.01 11.74
N ARG A 42 -22.83 -24.43 12.28
CA ARG A 42 -24.12 -24.22 11.63
C ARG A 42 -24.64 -22.83 11.98
N LEU A 43 -24.70 -21.95 10.99
CA LEU A 43 -25.19 -20.58 11.12
C LEU A 43 -26.66 -20.46 10.69
N VAL A 44 -27.37 -19.52 11.31
CA VAL A 44 -28.68 -19.06 10.83
C VAL A 44 -28.63 -17.56 10.63
N LEU A 45 -28.63 -17.12 9.38
CA LEU A 45 -28.63 -15.72 8.98
C LEU A 45 -30.08 -15.24 8.88
N ARG A 46 -30.57 -14.54 9.92
CA ARG A 46 -31.97 -14.11 9.99
C ARG A 46 -32.17 -12.78 9.29
N GLY A 47 -33.15 -12.72 8.39
CA GLY A 47 -33.44 -11.53 7.60
C GLY A 47 -32.21 -10.99 6.86
N CYS A 48 -31.40 -11.89 6.29
CA CYS A 48 -30.23 -11.52 5.49
C CYS A 48 -30.68 -10.80 4.22
N THR A 49 -30.03 -9.68 3.89
CA THR A 49 -30.33 -8.92 2.67
C THR A 49 -29.56 -9.41 1.45
N VAL A 50 -28.50 -10.21 1.64
CA VAL A 50 -27.71 -10.82 0.57
C VAL A 50 -28.49 -11.98 -0.04
N ALA A 51 -28.46 -12.12 -1.37
CA ALA A 51 -29.16 -13.21 -2.03
C ALA A 51 -28.51 -14.57 -1.67
N PRO A 52 -29.30 -15.63 -1.40
CA PRO A 52 -28.75 -16.93 -0.98
C PRO A 52 -27.73 -17.56 -1.93
N ASP A 53 -27.82 -17.27 -3.23
CA ASP A 53 -26.88 -17.70 -4.27
C ASP A 53 -25.56 -16.93 -4.29
N GLU A 54 -25.52 -15.73 -3.68
CA GLU A 54 -24.32 -14.91 -3.53
C GLU A 54 -23.56 -15.22 -2.22
N LEU A 55 -24.22 -15.89 -1.27
CA LEU A 55 -23.66 -16.33 0.01
C LEU A 55 -22.76 -17.57 -0.14
N THR A 56 -21.68 -17.42 -0.90
CA THR A 56 -20.67 -18.46 -1.12
C THR A 56 -19.24 -17.92 -1.05
N GLY A 57 -18.34 -18.74 -0.51
CA GLY A 57 -16.94 -18.40 -0.28
C GLY A 57 -16.73 -17.67 1.05
N ASP A 58 -15.65 -16.91 1.14
CA ASP A 58 -15.27 -16.23 2.38
C ASP A 58 -16.09 -14.95 2.58
N PHE A 59 -16.60 -14.79 3.79
CA PHE A 59 -17.26 -13.57 4.25
C PHE A 59 -16.64 -13.11 5.56
N HIS A 60 -16.72 -11.82 5.83
CA HIS A 60 -16.50 -11.26 7.15
C HIS A 60 -17.83 -10.80 7.73
N LEU A 61 -17.99 -10.93 9.04
CA LEU A 61 -19.14 -10.42 9.77
C LEU A 61 -18.66 -9.42 10.81
N ASP A 62 -19.13 -8.19 10.69
CA ASP A 62 -19.00 -7.15 11.71
C ASP A 62 -20.23 -7.17 12.61
N ILE A 63 -19.98 -7.27 13.93
CA ILE A 63 -20.98 -7.16 14.97
C ILE A 63 -20.75 -5.85 15.75
N ASN A 64 -21.82 -5.05 15.90
CA ASN A 64 -21.90 -3.75 16.58
C ASN A 64 -21.39 -2.52 15.79
N GLY A 65 -20.50 -2.66 14.81
CA GLY A 65 -19.94 -1.51 14.10
C GLY A 65 -19.04 -0.61 14.95
N SER A 66 -18.49 0.45 14.36
CA SER A 66 -17.55 1.35 15.05
C SER A 66 -18.26 2.44 15.88
N PRO A 67 -17.82 2.73 17.13
CA PRO A 67 -16.75 2.07 17.89
C PRO A 67 -17.27 0.82 18.65
N GLY A 68 -16.50 -0.28 18.66
CA GLY A 68 -16.90 -1.54 19.33
C GLY A 68 -17.12 -2.75 18.41
N SER A 69 -16.63 -2.66 17.18
CA SER A 69 -16.76 -3.67 16.13
C SER A 69 -16.07 -4.99 16.52
N GLN A 70 -16.80 -6.09 16.45
CA GLN A 70 -16.24 -7.45 16.52
C GLN A 70 -16.19 -8.02 15.10
N TRP A 71 -14.99 -8.35 14.63
CA TRP A 71 -14.80 -8.90 13.30
C TRP A 71 -14.68 -10.41 13.36
N TRP A 72 -15.47 -11.08 12.52
CA TRP A 72 -15.54 -12.52 12.40
C TRP A 72 -15.25 -12.93 10.98
N HIS A 73 -14.36 -13.89 10.78
CA HIS A 73 -14.19 -14.57 9.51
C HIS A 73 -15.16 -15.75 9.42
N LEU A 74 -15.94 -15.79 8.35
CA LEU A 74 -16.84 -16.87 7.95
C LEU A 74 -16.22 -17.55 6.72
N GLY A 75 -15.26 -18.43 6.96
CA GLY A 75 -14.52 -19.12 5.91
C GLY A 75 -15.36 -20.17 5.19
N ASP A 76 -15.32 -20.15 3.85
CA ASP A 76 -16.03 -21.04 2.94
C ASP A 76 -17.51 -21.20 3.33
N LEU A 77 -18.26 -20.10 3.40
CA LEU A 77 -19.69 -20.11 3.71
C LEU A 77 -20.47 -20.93 2.67
N VAL A 78 -21.26 -21.89 3.15
CA VAL A 78 -22.11 -22.75 2.31
C VAL A 78 -23.55 -22.70 2.79
N VAL A 79 -24.47 -22.30 1.91
CA VAL A 79 -25.91 -22.33 2.17
C VAL A 79 -26.46 -23.75 2.03
N HIS A 80 -27.16 -24.22 3.06
CA HIS A 80 -27.82 -25.53 3.09
C HIS A 80 -29.32 -25.44 2.78
N ALA A 81 -29.98 -24.37 3.23
CA ALA A 81 -31.40 -24.18 3.04
C ALA A 81 -31.82 -22.72 3.22
N VAL A 82 -32.92 -22.34 2.55
CA VAL A 82 -33.66 -21.10 2.80
C VAL A 82 -34.99 -21.47 3.45
N LEU A 83 -35.27 -20.89 4.61
CA LEU A 83 -36.49 -21.14 5.38
C LEU A 83 -37.69 -20.37 4.79
N PRO A 84 -38.94 -20.75 5.08
CA PRO A 84 -40.14 -20.11 4.52
C PRO A 84 -40.29 -18.61 4.82
N ASP A 85 -39.65 -18.12 5.88
CA ASP A 85 -39.60 -16.71 6.27
C ASP A 85 -38.43 -15.93 5.63
N GLY A 86 -37.63 -16.60 4.79
CA GLY A 86 -36.48 -16.02 4.11
C GLY A 86 -35.15 -16.16 4.88
N ASP A 87 -35.16 -16.71 6.09
CA ASP A 87 -33.94 -16.93 6.87
C ASP A 87 -33.05 -18.00 6.22
N VAL A 88 -31.73 -17.80 6.23
CA VAL A 88 -30.77 -18.68 5.56
C VAL A 88 -30.07 -19.58 6.58
N VAL A 89 -30.07 -20.88 6.34
CA VAL A 89 -29.28 -21.85 7.10
C VAL A 89 -28.00 -22.13 6.33
N ALA A 90 -26.85 -21.84 6.93
CA ALA A 90 -25.54 -21.99 6.33
C ALA A 90 -24.57 -22.74 7.25
N SER A 91 -23.40 -23.09 6.75
CA SER A 91 -22.25 -23.43 7.59
C SER A 91 -20.98 -22.77 7.09
N ALA A 92 -20.09 -22.43 8.02
CA ALA A 92 -18.78 -21.83 7.73
C ALA A 92 -17.77 -22.26 8.79
N CYS A 93 -16.47 -22.12 8.47
CA CYS A 93 -15.41 -22.12 9.46
C CYS A 93 -15.39 -20.74 10.15
N VAL A 94 -15.79 -20.68 11.42
CA VAL A 94 -15.99 -19.39 12.11
C VAL A 94 -14.80 -19.07 13.01
N THR A 95 -14.11 -17.97 12.73
CA THR A 95 -12.95 -17.50 13.52
C THR A 95 -13.15 -16.05 13.93
N GLN A 96 -12.87 -15.69 15.18
CA GLN A 96 -12.90 -14.30 15.63
C GLN A 96 -11.56 -13.64 15.31
N LEU A 97 -11.58 -12.50 14.61
CA LEU A 97 -10.38 -11.75 14.22
C LEU A 97 -10.08 -10.61 15.19
N ILE A 98 -11.11 -9.89 15.63
CA ILE A 98 -10.98 -8.75 16.55
C ILE A 98 -12.01 -8.90 17.65
N ASP A 99 -11.55 -8.83 18.91
CA ASP A 99 -12.43 -8.71 20.05
C ASP A 99 -12.82 -7.23 20.25
N GLY A 100 -14.12 -6.98 20.30
CA GLY A 100 -14.67 -5.63 20.45
C GLY A 100 -14.83 -5.28 21.93
N GLU A 101 -14.76 -3.99 22.26
CA GLU A 101 -15.02 -3.53 23.64
C GLU A 101 -16.49 -3.79 24.04
N ASP A 102 -16.70 -4.36 25.24
CA ASP A 102 -18.02 -4.73 25.78
C ASP A 102 -18.83 -3.48 26.19
N PHE A 103 -19.41 -2.80 25.22
CA PHE A 103 -20.32 -1.67 25.44
C PHE A 103 -21.77 -2.18 25.45
N GLY A 104 -22.27 -2.52 26.64
CA GLY A 104 -23.58 -3.14 26.81
C GLY A 104 -24.77 -2.49 26.06
N ALA A 105 -25.76 -3.33 25.74
CA ALA A 105 -27.15 -3.02 25.33
C ALA A 105 -27.40 -1.95 24.23
N LEU A 106 -26.43 -1.67 23.35
CA LEU A 106 -26.73 -1.05 22.04
C LEU A 106 -27.41 -2.07 21.11
N PRO A 107 -28.24 -1.64 20.14
CA PRO A 107 -28.78 -2.55 19.14
C PRO A 107 -27.63 -3.13 18.30
N VAL A 108 -27.45 -4.44 18.38
CA VAL A 108 -26.41 -5.18 17.68
C VAL A 108 -26.69 -5.13 16.17
N ARG A 109 -25.80 -4.49 15.41
CA ARG A 109 -25.79 -4.54 13.94
C ARG A 109 -25.00 -5.77 13.49
N TYR A 110 -25.52 -6.53 12.52
CA TYR A 110 -24.81 -7.62 11.86
C TYR A 110 -24.61 -7.26 10.39
N ALA A 111 -23.39 -6.93 10.00
CA ALA A 111 -23.07 -6.54 8.63
C ALA A 111 -22.10 -7.55 8.00
N LEU A 112 -22.48 -8.06 6.83
CA LEU A 112 -21.68 -8.99 6.06
C LEU A 112 -20.80 -8.21 5.09
N PHE A 113 -19.52 -8.55 5.08
CA PHE A 113 -18.50 -7.98 4.22
C PHE A 113 -17.92 -9.08 3.32
N LYS A 114 -17.67 -8.75 2.06
CA LYS A 114 -16.92 -9.58 1.13
C LYS A 114 -15.87 -8.69 0.50
N ASP A 115 -14.62 -9.15 0.46
CA ASP A 115 -13.49 -8.36 -0.02
C ASP A 115 -13.42 -6.97 0.66
N LEU A 116 -13.63 -6.95 1.98
CA LEU A 116 -13.69 -5.75 2.83
C LEU A 116 -14.79 -4.73 2.48
N ARG A 117 -15.73 -5.06 1.59
CA ARG A 117 -16.88 -4.22 1.23
C ARG A 117 -18.17 -4.78 1.82
N GLU A 118 -19.00 -3.91 2.38
CA GLU A 118 -20.29 -4.33 2.94
C GLU A 118 -21.19 -4.86 1.81
N SER A 119 -21.48 -6.16 1.84
CA SER A 119 -22.32 -6.86 0.87
C SER A 119 -23.79 -6.88 1.29
N GLY A 120 -24.06 -6.75 2.59
CA GLY A 120 -25.42 -6.68 3.11
C GLY A 120 -25.47 -6.77 4.63
N THR A 121 -26.68 -6.88 5.16
CA THR A 121 -26.92 -6.95 6.61
C THR A 121 -27.78 -8.15 6.96
N CYS A 122 -27.66 -8.58 8.21
CA CYS A 122 -28.60 -9.49 8.85
C CYS A 122 -29.27 -8.80 10.03
N ARG A 123 -30.48 -9.23 10.36
CA ARG A 123 -31.11 -8.82 11.61
C ARG A 123 -30.42 -9.47 12.80
N VAL A 124 -30.10 -10.76 12.68
CA VAL A 124 -29.36 -11.56 13.67
C VAL A 124 -28.60 -12.66 12.93
N VAL A 125 -27.40 -12.97 13.39
CA VAL A 125 -26.71 -14.23 13.04
C VAL A 125 -26.68 -15.12 14.29
N GLU A 126 -27.13 -16.37 14.15
CA GLU A 126 -27.08 -17.38 15.21
C GLU A 126 -26.06 -18.48 14.87
N GLY A 127 -25.59 -19.21 15.89
CA GLY A 127 -24.76 -20.40 15.68
C GLY A 127 -23.26 -20.21 15.91
N PHE A 128 -22.86 -19.19 16.68
CA PHE A 128 -21.46 -19.00 17.04
C PHE A 128 -20.98 -20.06 18.04
N PRO A 129 -19.75 -20.59 17.88
CA PRO A 129 -19.18 -21.54 18.82
C PRO A 129 -18.90 -20.89 20.19
N ARG A 130 -18.55 -21.70 21.20
CA ARG A 130 -18.12 -21.18 22.52
C ARG A 130 -16.61 -20.95 22.62
N SER A 131 -15.84 -21.49 21.67
CA SER A 131 -14.39 -21.35 21.54
C SER A 131 -14.09 -21.02 20.08
N PHE A 132 -13.25 -20.03 19.87
CA PHE A 132 -13.04 -19.38 18.57
C PHE A 132 -11.61 -19.58 18.05
N ASP A 133 -10.83 -20.40 18.75
CA ASP A 133 -9.40 -20.52 18.54
C ASP A 133 -9.16 -21.52 17.42
N SER A 134 -8.69 -21.01 16.28
CA SER A 134 -8.05 -21.86 15.29
C SER A 134 -6.82 -22.50 15.94
N VAL A 135 -6.74 -23.82 15.93
CA VAL A 135 -5.71 -24.54 16.69
C VAL A 135 -4.52 -24.79 15.78
N TRP A 136 -3.43 -24.13 16.11
CA TRP A 136 -2.15 -24.41 15.51
C TRP A 136 -1.68 -25.84 15.83
N PRO A 137 -1.30 -26.65 14.82
CA PRO A 137 -0.77 -27.99 15.08
C PRO A 137 0.46 -27.97 15.98
N PRO A 138 0.68 -29.04 16.77
CA PRO A 138 1.88 -29.18 17.57
C PRO A 138 3.15 -29.06 16.72
N VAL A 139 4.19 -28.48 17.30
CA VAL A 139 5.53 -28.40 16.69
C VAL A 139 6.42 -29.42 17.37
N THR A 140 7.10 -30.25 16.59
CA THR A 140 8.09 -31.18 17.12
C THR A 140 9.50 -30.69 16.80
N LEU A 141 10.27 -30.38 17.84
CA LEU A 141 11.71 -30.10 17.72
C LEU A 141 12.45 -31.43 17.70
N ILE A 142 13.13 -31.75 16.59
CA ILE A 142 13.82 -33.02 16.39
C ILE A 142 15.31 -32.84 16.72
N GLY A 143 15.84 -33.65 17.63
CA GLY A 143 17.24 -33.62 18.03
C GLY A 143 17.65 -32.33 18.76
N CYS A 144 16.86 -31.90 19.73
CA CYS A 144 17.12 -30.77 20.64
C CYS A 144 18.18 -31.12 21.69
N ASP A 145 19.16 -30.24 21.93
CA ASP A 145 20.26 -30.49 22.87
C ASP A 145 19.96 -30.18 24.35
N ASN A 146 19.15 -29.15 24.63
CA ASN A 146 18.89 -28.70 25.99
C ASN A 146 17.41 -28.33 26.26
N PRO A 147 16.49 -29.30 26.17
CA PRO A 147 15.06 -29.03 26.38
C PRO A 147 14.71 -28.59 27.81
N GLY A 148 15.61 -28.79 28.79
CA GLY A 148 15.39 -28.42 30.18
C GLY A 148 15.38 -26.91 30.46
N LEU A 149 15.76 -26.09 29.47
CA LEU A 149 15.70 -24.63 29.57
C LEU A 149 14.35 -24.04 29.15
N PHE A 150 13.44 -24.84 28.60
CA PHE A 150 12.10 -24.37 28.23
C PHE A 150 11.29 -24.15 29.52
N ARG A 151 11.07 -22.89 29.89
CA ARG A 151 10.26 -22.50 31.05
C ARG A 151 8.88 -22.06 30.59
N SER A 152 7.84 -22.64 31.16
CA SER A 152 6.47 -22.15 31.07
C SER A 152 6.19 -21.22 32.25
N GLU A 153 6.60 -19.94 32.20
CA GLU A 153 6.11 -18.96 33.18
C GLU A 153 5.37 -17.81 32.47
N PRO A 154 4.06 -17.62 32.73
CA PRO A 154 3.37 -16.42 32.32
C PRO A 154 3.80 -15.27 33.24
N ARG A 155 4.30 -14.17 32.68
CA ARG A 155 4.34 -12.89 33.40
C ARG A 155 3.09 -12.08 33.07
N GLU A 156 2.56 -11.41 34.08
CA GLU A 156 1.30 -10.65 34.05
C GLU A 156 1.39 -9.33 33.25
N ASP A 157 2.56 -8.96 32.71
CA ASP A 157 2.73 -7.78 31.87
C ASP A 157 2.70 -8.12 30.37
N ALA A 158 1.92 -7.35 29.61
CA ALA A 158 1.64 -7.54 28.18
C ALA A 158 2.85 -7.33 27.24
N ARG A 159 4.10 -7.46 27.74
CA ARG A 159 5.36 -7.39 26.98
C ARG A 159 6.30 -8.54 27.37
N GLY A 160 5.78 -9.77 27.38
CA GLY A 160 6.60 -10.97 27.59
C GLY A 160 7.74 -11.09 26.56
N PRO A 161 8.82 -11.84 26.86
CA PRO A 161 9.90 -12.04 25.91
C PRO A 161 9.43 -12.80 24.67
N TYR A 162 9.94 -12.43 23.50
CA TYR A 162 9.71 -13.16 22.26
C TYR A 162 10.33 -14.54 22.33
N VAL A 163 9.53 -15.57 22.08
CA VAL A 163 10.03 -16.94 21.97
C VAL A 163 9.81 -17.43 20.55
N GLY A 164 10.86 -17.97 19.94
CA GLY A 164 10.81 -18.31 18.52
C GLY A 164 11.93 -19.24 18.08
N LEU A 165 11.79 -19.70 16.84
CA LEU A 165 12.78 -20.48 16.12
C LEU A 165 13.54 -19.59 15.13
N ARG A 166 14.85 -19.77 15.06
CA ARG A 166 15.72 -19.22 14.02
C ARG A 166 16.20 -20.33 13.13
N ALA A 167 15.90 -20.26 11.83
CA ALA A 167 16.53 -21.14 10.86
C ALA A 167 17.95 -20.65 10.56
N LEU A 168 18.91 -21.59 10.44
CA LEU A 168 20.33 -21.29 10.27
C LEU A 168 20.92 -21.92 9.01
N ASP A 169 21.77 -21.18 8.31
CA ASP A 169 22.60 -21.68 7.22
C ASP A 169 23.90 -22.36 7.74
N PRO A 170 24.79 -22.92 6.88
CA PRO A 170 25.95 -23.67 7.35
C PRO A 170 26.99 -22.81 8.05
N SER A 171 26.95 -21.49 7.84
CA SER A 171 27.80 -20.51 8.51
C SER A 171 27.26 -20.08 9.88
N GLY A 172 26.02 -20.48 10.22
CA GLY A 172 25.32 -20.03 11.41
C GLY A 172 24.58 -18.70 11.23
N ARG A 173 24.48 -18.20 9.99
CA ARG A 173 23.67 -17.00 9.69
C ARG A 173 22.20 -17.34 9.85
N ILE A 174 21.45 -16.42 10.45
CA ILE A 174 20.01 -16.52 10.56
C ILE A 174 19.39 -16.30 9.18
N VAL A 175 18.62 -17.29 8.74
CA VAL A 175 17.90 -17.31 7.47
C VAL A 175 16.51 -16.73 7.64
N ALA A 176 15.79 -17.19 8.66
CA ALA A 176 14.39 -16.82 8.90
C ALA A 176 14.03 -17.01 10.37
N HIS A 177 12.93 -16.37 10.77
CA HIS A 177 12.36 -16.43 12.11
C HIS A 177 10.94 -16.99 12.05
N ALA A 178 10.53 -17.75 13.07
CA ALA A 178 9.13 -18.13 13.29
C ALA A 178 8.81 -18.05 14.78
N GLY A 179 7.63 -17.54 15.13
CA GLY A 179 7.13 -17.60 16.50
C GLY A 179 6.72 -19.02 16.90
N VAL A 180 6.99 -19.42 18.14
CA VAL A 180 6.47 -20.66 18.75
C VAL A 180 6.20 -20.45 20.23
N VAL A 181 5.24 -21.18 20.78
CA VAL A 181 5.05 -21.29 22.25
C VAL A 181 5.86 -22.47 22.77
N LEU A 182 6.57 -22.30 23.90
CA LEU A 182 7.34 -23.39 24.53
C LEU A 182 6.52 -24.19 25.56
N ASP A 183 5.28 -24.53 25.21
CA ASP A 183 4.42 -25.40 26.03
C ASP A 183 4.76 -26.86 25.75
N VAL A 184 5.72 -27.42 26.50
CA VAL A 184 6.24 -28.77 26.30
C VAL A 184 5.22 -29.83 26.73
N THR A 185 4.79 -30.66 25.79
CA THR A 185 3.88 -31.80 26.05
C THR A 185 4.61 -33.11 26.27
N SER A 186 5.72 -33.32 25.56
CA SER A 186 6.55 -34.52 25.73
C SER A 186 8.00 -34.28 25.34
N VAL A 187 8.89 -35.05 25.98
CA VAL A 187 10.33 -35.08 25.68
C VAL A 187 10.74 -36.54 25.59
N THR A 188 11.32 -36.94 24.47
CA THR A 188 11.80 -38.31 24.24
C THR A 188 13.23 -38.29 23.74
N THR A 189 14.00 -39.37 23.93
CA THR A 189 15.35 -39.46 23.36
C THR A 189 15.27 -39.51 21.83
N SER A 190 16.02 -38.63 21.18
CA SER A 190 16.01 -38.51 19.73
C SER A 190 16.76 -39.65 19.05
N ALA A 191 16.24 -40.13 17.93
CA ALA A 191 16.92 -41.10 17.08
C ALA A 191 18.11 -40.50 16.30
N VAL A 192 18.18 -39.17 16.17
CA VAL A 192 19.18 -38.52 15.30
C VAL A 192 20.57 -38.38 15.94
N GLY A 193 20.69 -38.55 17.26
CA GLY A 193 21.99 -38.50 17.95
C GLY A 193 21.91 -38.74 19.46
N GLY A 194 22.99 -39.26 20.03
CA GLY A 194 23.09 -39.51 21.48
C GLY A 194 23.13 -38.20 22.28
N GLY A 195 22.34 -38.11 23.35
CA GLY A 195 22.25 -36.92 24.20
C GLY A 195 21.30 -35.83 23.68
N LEU A 196 20.53 -36.13 22.63
CA LEU A 196 19.56 -35.21 22.04
C LEU A 196 18.13 -35.73 22.23
N PHE A 197 17.16 -34.83 22.11
CA PHE A 197 15.76 -35.09 22.47
C PHE A 197 14.80 -34.62 21.39
N ASP A 198 13.76 -35.40 21.14
CA ASP A 198 12.61 -34.94 20.36
C ASP A 198 11.58 -34.36 21.33
N VAL A 199 11.20 -33.10 21.11
CA VAL A 199 10.35 -32.31 22.01
C VAL A 199 9.08 -31.91 21.28
N VAL A 200 7.93 -32.29 21.80
CA VAL A 200 6.63 -31.89 21.23
C VAL A 200 6.10 -30.68 21.99
N LEU A 201 5.79 -29.60 21.27
CA LEU A 201 5.26 -28.35 21.79
C LEU A 201 3.78 -28.21 21.42
N ASP A 202 2.93 -27.92 22.39
CA ASP A 202 1.54 -27.50 22.17
C ASP A 202 1.53 -26.05 21.66
N GLN A 203 0.77 -25.80 20.60
CA GLN A 203 0.63 -24.48 19.99
C GLN A 203 -0.79 -23.95 20.07
N SER A 204 -1.70 -24.61 20.79
CA SER A 204 -3.10 -24.19 20.96
C SER A 204 -3.26 -22.78 21.56
N ARG A 205 -2.24 -22.27 22.23
CA ARG A 205 -2.20 -20.91 22.81
C ARG A 205 -1.44 -19.89 21.96
N TYR A 206 -0.94 -20.28 20.79
CA TYR A 206 -0.26 -19.35 19.90
C TYR A 206 -1.28 -18.36 19.33
N ASN A 207 -1.06 -17.07 19.54
CA ASN A 207 -1.87 -15.99 18.98
C ASN A 207 -1.01 -15.20 17.98
N GLU A 208 -1.47 -15.15 16.72
CA GLU A 208 -0.82 -14.40 15.62
C GLU A 208 -0.76 -12.88 15.88
N CYS A 209 -1.59 -12.37 16.79
CA CYS A 209 -1.73 -10.94 17.08
C CYS A 209 -0.56 -10.33 17.90
N SER A 210 0.48 -11.12 18.20
CA SER A 210 1.74 -10.56 18.72
C SER A 210 2.59 -10.05 17.54
N MET A 211 3.16 -8.86 17.66
CA MET A 211 4.00 -8.18 16.63
C MET A 211 5.31 -8.93 16.26
N VAL A 212 5.31 -10.27 16.25
CA VAL A 212 6.52 -11.06 16.37
C VAL A 212 6.47 -12.35 15.56
N GLY A 213 7.08 -12.30 14.37
CA GLY A 213 7.41 -13.45 13.53
C GLY A 213 6.23 -14.38 13.22
N GLN A 214 5.54 -14.11 12.11
CA GLN A 214 4.46 -14.96 11.61
C GLN A 214 4.91 -16.40 11.44
N ARG A 215 4.01 -17.34 11.73
CA ARG A 215 4.26 -18.75 11.46
C ARG A 215 4.31 -18.95 9.94
N PRO A 216 5.35 -19.64 9.41
CA PRO A 216 5.50 -19.78 7.98
C PRO A 216 4.45 -20.71 7.40
N GLU A 217 3.87 -20.32 6.26
CA GLU A 217 2.97 -21.14 5.46
C GLU A 217 3.68 -22.39 4.89
N PRO A 218 2.95 -23.43 4.47
CA PRO A 218 3.54 -24.63 3.86
C PRO A 218 4.49 -24.32 2.69
N ALA A 219 4.15 -23.33 1.85
CA ALA A 219 4.96 -22.90 0.71
C ALA A 219 6.38 -22.44 1.11
N ALA A 220 6.53 -21.86 2.30
CA ALA A 220 7.81 -21.39 2.82
C ALA A 220 8.80 -22.54 3.09
N ARG A 221 8.33 -23.77 3.27
CA ARG A 221 9.19 -24.92 3.64
C ARG A 221 10.30 -25.16 2.62
N ALA A 222 9.95 -25.15 1.33
CA ALA A 222 10.91 -25.37 0.26
C ALA A 222 11.94 -24.23 0.20
N VAL A 223 11.48 -23.00 0.43
CA VAL A 223 12.33 -21.79 0.49
C VAL A 223 13.32 -21.90 1.64
N TRP A 224 12.84 -22.14 2.87
CA TRP A 224 13.69 -22.26 4.06
C TRP A 224 14.75 -23.35 3.87
N ARG A 225 14.37 -24.50 3.28
CA ARG A 225 15.32 -25.59 2.99
C ARG A 225 16.40 -25.16 2.01
N SER A 226 16.06 -24.44 0.95
CA SER A 226 17.04 -23.92 -0.02
C SER A 226 18.03 -22.98 0.67
N TRP A 227 17.52 -22.00 1.43
CA TRP A 227 18.35 -20.98 2.08
C TRP A 227 19.15 -21.49 3.28
N GLN A 228 18.75 -22.60 3.91
CA GLN A 228 19.52 -23.31 4.94
C GLN A 228 20.81 -23.96 4.40
N GLU A 229 20.96 -24.10 3.08
CA GLU A 229 22.20 -24.56 2.46
C GLU A 229 23.16 -23.39 2.13
N GLY A 230 22.68 -22.14 2.19
CA GLY A 230 23.45 -20.92 1.97
C GLY A 230 22.64 -19.85 1.25
N ILE A 231 23.24 -18.68 1.02
CA ILE A 231 22.64 -17.67 0.12
C ILE A 231 22.58 -18.27 -1.30
N PRO A 232 21.42 -18.29 -1.96
CA PRO A 232 21.29 -18.74 -3.34
C PRO A 232 22.32 -18.06 -4.26
N ALA A 233 23.05 -18.84 -5.05
CA ALA A 233 24.11 -18.34 -5.93
C ALA A 233 23.77 -18.46 -7.42
N GLU A 234 22.69 -19.17 -7.76
CA GLU A 234 22.20 -19.39 -9.12
C GLU A 234 20.90 -18.63 -9.32
N ARG A 235 20.69 -18.08 -10.52
CA ARG A 235 19.48 -17.35 -10.88
C ARG A 235 18.27 -18.30 -10.99
N ASN A 236 17.08 -17.73 -10.83
CA ASN A 236 15.79 -18.40 -11.07
C ASN A 236 15.51 -19.62 -10.19
N LEU A 237 16.23 -19.80 -9.07
CA LEU A 237 15.92 -20.88 -8.13
C LEU A 237 14.55 -20.71 -7.45
N TRP A 238 14.01 -19.49 -7.48
CA TRP A 238 12.66 -19.14 -7.04
C TRP A 238 11.58 -19.45 -8.09
N ALA A 239 11.93 -19.67 -9.36
CA ALA A 239 10.98 -19.81 -10.45
C ALA A 239 9.99 -20.99 -10.31
N PRO A 240 10.39 -22.18 -9.80
CA PRO A 240 9.46 -23.30 -9.63
C PRO A 240 8.45 -23.13 -8.48
N LEU A 241 8.60 -22.09 -7.66
CA LEU A 241 7.71 -21.84 -6.53
C LEU A 241 6.36 -21.28 -7.01
N ASP A 242 5.34 -21.41 -6.18
CA ASP A 242 4.09 -20.68 -6.34
C ASP A 242 4.25 -19.21 -5.88
N PRO A 243 3.24 -18.33 -6.06
CA PRO A 243 3.35 -16.93 -5.64
C PRO A 243 3.69 -16.76 -4.15
N HIS A 244 3.12 -17.59 -3.27
CA HIS A 244 3.40 -17.56 -1.83
C HIS A 244 4.86 -17.97 -1.53
N GLY A 245 5.38 -18.99 -2.20
CA GLY A 245 6.78 -19.36 -2.10
C GLY A 245 7.72 -18.26 -2.60
N ARG A 246 7.36 -17.54 -3.67
CA ARG A 246 8.12 -16.37 -4.15
C ARG A 246 8.07 -15.21 -3.15
N MET A 247 6.92 -14.94 -2.53
CA MET A 247 6.80 -13.98 -1.42
C MET A 247 7.78 -14.34 -0.29
N TRP A 248 7.77 -15.59 0.17
CA TRP A 248 8.69 -16.06 1.22
C TRP A 248 10.16 -16.03 0.80
N TRP A 249 10.46 -16.25 -0.49
CA TRP A 249 11.82 -16.07 -1.01
C TRP A 249 12.25 -14.61 -0.89
N ASN A 250 11.37 -13.68 -1.25
CA ASN A 250 11.62 -12.26 -1.17
C ASN A 250 11.85 -11.80 0.29
N GLU A 251 11.01 -12.27 1.22
CA GLU A 251 11.14 -12.03 2.66
C GLU A 251 12.50 -12.46 3.22
N ILE A 252 12.94 -13.67 2.87
CA ILE A 252 14.24 -14.18 3.33
C ILE A 252 15.39 -13.41 2.66
N ALA A 253 15.25 -13.06 1.39
CA ALA A 253 16.25 -12.26 0.69
C ALA A 253 16.40 -10.86 1.31
N ALA A 254 15.32 -10.25 1.80
CA ALA A 254 15.35 -8.95 2.48
C ALA A 254 16.21 -8.95 3.75
N ASN A 255 16.35 -10.11 4.39
CA ASN A 255 17.22 -10.33 5.56
C ASN A 255 18.69 -10.66 5.19
N ALA A 256 18.98 -10.87 3.90
CA ALA A 256 20.35 -11.10 3.43
C ALA A 256 21.16 -9.78 3.42
N PRO A 257 22.52 -9.86 3.45
CA PRO A 257 23.36 -8.67 3.38
C PRO A 257 23.03 -7.78 2.17
N ARG A 258 22.62 -6.54 2.45
CA ARG A 258 22.27 -5.55 1.43
C ARG A 258 23.43 -5.29 0.47
N THR A 259 23.10 -5.18 -0.80
CA THR A 259 24.06 -4.94 -1.88
C THR A 259 23.51 -3.83 -2.76
N LYS A 260 24.37 -2.90 -3.19
CA LYS A 260 23.95 -1.82 -4.07
C LYS A 260 24.08 -2.24 -5.53
N PRO A 261 23.15 -1.85 -6.40
CA PRO A 261 23.34 -2.02 -7.84
C PRO A 261 24.55 -1.21 -8.30
N THR A 262 25.18 -1.67 -9.39
CA THR A 262 26.30 -0.98 -10.05
C THR A 262 25.82 -0.32 -11.32
N ALA A 263 26.49 0.74 -11.78
CA ALA A 263 26.23 1.28 -13.12
C ALA A 263 26.60 0.26 -14.20
N GLY A 264 25.90 0.28 -15.33
CA GLY A 264 26.10 -0.64 -16.45
C GLY A 264 24.80 -1.23 -16.99
N VAL A 265 24.95 -2.16 -17.92
CA VAL A 265 23.81 -2.87 -18.54
C VAL A 265 23.50 -4.13 -17.73
N HIS A 266 22.25 -4.24 -17.29
CA HIS A 266 21.72 -5.35 -16.52
C HIS A 266 20.59 -6.03 -17.29
N HIS A 267 20.70 -7.35 -17.48
CA HIS A 267 19.68 -8.14 -18.16
C HIS A 267 18.75 -8.79 -17.12
N VAL A 268 17.46 -8.50 -17.25
CA VAL A 268 16.38 -9.11 -16.48
C VAL A 268 15.81 -10.27 -17.28
N ASP A 269 15.76 -11.45 -16.67
CA ASP A 269 15.11 -12.63 -17.23
C ASP A 269 13.63 -12.60 -16.82
N GLY A 270 12.76 -12.15 -17.73
CA GLY A 270 11.32 -12.02 -17.47
C GLY A 270 10.52 -13.30 -17.68
N THR A 271 11.14 -14.41 -18.13
CA THR A 271 10.45 -15.68 -18.43
C THR A 271 9.61 -16.20 -17.25
N TYR A 272 9.99 -15.88 -16.01
CA TYR A 272 9.34 -16.35 -14.78
C TYR A 272 8.61 -15.24 -14.00
N ALA A 273 8.47 -14.04 -14.58
CA ALA A 273 7.85 -12.88 -13.94
C ALA A 273 6.30 -12.95 -14.00
N THR A 274 5.73 -14.03 -13.47
CA THR A 274 4.30 -14.37 -13.60
C THR A 274 3.39 -13.84 -12.49
N ASP A 275 3.96 -13.10 -11.54
CA ASP A 275 3.25 -12.40 -10.46
C ASP A 275 4.15 -11.27 -9.94
N GLU A 276 3.65 -10.47 -8.99
CA GLU A 276 4.37 -9.31 -8.46
C GLU A 276 5.71 -9.67 -7.81
N TYR A 277 5.78 -10.83 -7.13
CA TYR A 277 7.01 -11.30 -6.50
C TYR A 277 7.99 -11.81 -7.55
N GLY A 278 7.52 -12.50 -8.59
CA GLY A 278 8.34 -12.93 -9.72
C GLY A 278 8.99 -11.75 -10.45
N VAL A 279 8.23 -10.67 -10.69
CA VAL A 279 8.74 -9.41 -11.26
C VAL A 279 9.86 -8.83 -10.38
N HIS A 280 9.63 -8.72 -9.07
CA HIS A 280 10.61 -8.14 -8.15
C HIS A 280 11.88 -9.01 -8.01
N LEU A 281 11.71 -10.34 -7.95
CA LEU A 281 12.82 -11.28 -7.85
C LEU A 281 13.69 -11.26 -9.11
N ALA A 282 13.08 -11.26 -10.30
CA ALA A 282 13.81 -11.15 -11.56
C ALA A 282 14.65 -9.85 -11.61
N LEU A 283 14.04 -8.72 -11.23
CA LEU A 283 14.73 -7.43 -11.15
C LEU A 283 15.87 -7.44 -10.11
N SER A 284 15.62 -7.98 -8.93
CA SER A 284 16.63 -8.10 -7.86
C SER A 284 17.81 -8.95 -8.31
N GLU A 285 17.58 -10.11 -8.94
CA GLU A 285 18.65 -10.96 -9.45
C GLU A 285 19.46 -10.29 -10.56
N ALA A 286 18.81 -9.49 -11.41
CA ALA A 286 19.49 -8.73 -12.45
C ALA A 286 20.43 -7.66 -11.89
N LEU A 287 19.98 -6.91 -10.87
CA LEU A 287 20.66 -5.73 -10.36
C LEU A 287 21.65 -6.02 -9.23
N VAL A 288 21.31 -6.92 -8.32
CA VAL A 288 22.11 -7.22 -7.12
C VAL A 288 22.53 -8.69 -7.01
N GLY A 289 22.02 -9.55 -7.88
CA GLY A 289 22.42 -10.96 -7.99
C GLY A 289 21.51 -11.93 -7.23
N PRO A 290 21.68 -13.24 -7.44
CA PRO A 290 20.90 -14.29 -6.79
C PRO A 290 20.89 -14.20 -5.28
N GLY A 291 19.73 -14.50 -4.68
CA GLY A 291 19.56 -14.51 -3.22
C GLY A 291 19.83 -13.16 -2.56
N ARG A 292 19.69 -12.06 -3.31
CA ARG A 292 19.81 -10.70 -2.80
C ARG A 292 18.53 -9.93 -3.01
N PHE A 293 18.36 -8.93 -2.19
CA PHE A 293 17.20 -8.08 -2.17
C PHE A 293 17.60 -6.66 -2.51
N LEU A 294 16.98 -6.12 -3.56
CA LEU A 294 17.26 -4.78 -4.05
C LEU A 294 16.65 -3.69 -3.14
N GLY A 295 15.52 -3.99 -2.47
CA GLY A 295 14.82 -3.05 -1.59
C GLY A 295 13.30 -3.28 -1.57
N GLY A 296 12.66 -2.64 -0.56
CA GLY A 296 11.25 -2.58 -0.13
C GLY A 296 10.24 -3.69 -0.48
N VAL A 297 9.67 -4.26 0.59
CA VAL A 297 8.72 -5.35 0.53
C VAL A 297 7.30 -4.88 0.83
N HIS A 298 6.35 -5.55 0.19
CA HIS A 298 4.92 -5.75 0.51
C HIS A 298 3.88 -4.98 -0.27
N SER A 299 4.27 -3.91 -0.93
CA SER A 299 3.48 -3.40 -2.02
C SER A 299 4.35 -2.46 -2.84
N ILE A 300 4.03 -2.36 -4.12
CA ILE A 300 4.44 -1.22 -4.95
C ILE A 300 3.79 0.10 -4.40
N THR A 301 3.26 0.11 -3.18
CA THR A 301 2.57 1.23 -2.51
C THR A 301 3.07 1.55 -1.09
N GLY A 302 4.03 0.81 -0.52
CA GLY A 302 4.44 1.00 0.89
C GLY A 302 5.90 0.69 1.16
N MET A 303 6.81 1.65 0.94
CA MET A 303 8.24 1.41 1.12
C MET A 303 8.94 2.56 1.85
N TYR A 304 9.46 2.25 3.05
CA TYR A 304 10.36 3.08 3.83
C TYR A 304 11.83 2.79 3.45
N GLU A 305 12.58 3.87 3.28
CA GLU A 305 14.04 4.00 3.05
C GLU A 305 14.58 3.79 1.61
N GLU A 306 14.89 4.94 1.00
CA GLU A 306 15.98 5.28 0.08
C GLU A 306 16.58 4.14 -0.76
N TRP A 307 16.04 3.93 -1.95
CA TRP A 307 16.67 3.09 -2.96
C TRP A 307 17.95 3.73 -3.50
N TRP A 308 19.01 2.92 -3.57
CA TRP A 308 20.36 3.29 -3.95
C TRP A 308 20.63 3.15 -5.45
N PHE A 309 19.68 3.54 -6.31
CA PHE A 309 19.99 3.58 -7.74
C PHE A 309 21.16 4.54 -7.96
N VAL A 310 22.21 4.01 -8.57
CA VAL A 310 23.36 4.82 -8.97
C VAL A 310 23.11 5.31 -10.40
N PRO A 311 23.51 6.54 -10.75
CA PRO A 311 23.40 7.00 -12.13
C PRO A 311 24.07 6.05 -13.12
N GLY A 312 23.45 5.86 -14.30
CA GLY A 312 24.02 5.07 -15.39
C GLY A 312 23.69 3.57 -15.34
N ILE A 313 22.54 3.20 -14.77
CA ILE A 313 21.98 1.84 -14.90
C ILE A 313 21.11 1.79 -16.14
N THR A 314 21.33 0.76 -16.97
CA THR A 314 20.48 0.42 -18.11
C THR A 314 19.95 -1.00 -17.89
N LEU A 315 18.63 -1.17 -17.87
CA LEU A 315 17.94 -2.44 -17.79
C LEU A 315 17.49 -2.89 -19.18
N VAL A 316 17.75 -4.16 -19.50
CA VAL A 316 17.19 -4.85 -20.66
C VAL A 316 16.31 -5.97 -20.14
N TRP A 317 14.99 -5.82 -20.29
CA TRP A 317 14.00 -6.78 -19.83
C TRP A 317 13.63 -7.74 -20.95
N HIS A 318 13.99 -9.01 -20.78
CA HIS A 318 13.64 -10.09 -21.71
C HIS A 318 12.25 -10.64 -21.39
N ASP A 319 11.49 -11.01 -22.41
CA ASP A 319 10.14 -11.59 -22.29
C ASP A 319 9.18 -10.71 -21.44
N PRO A 320 9.02 -9.42 -21.77
CA PRO A 320 8.17 -8.50 -21.01
C PRO A 320 6.69 -8.86 -21.06
N ASP A 321 6.25 -9.56 -22.11
CA ASP A 321 4.88 -10.03 -22.32
C ASP A 321 4.38 -10.88 -21.15
N VAL A 322 5.25 -11.68 -20.53
CA VAL A 322 4.93 -12.50 -19.35
C VAL A 322 4.43 -11.62 -18.19
N ALA A 323 5.13 -10.53 -17.89
CA ALA A 323 4.76 -9.62 -16.81
C ALA A 323 3.59 -8.70 -17.20
N LEU A 324 3.54 -8.28 -18.46
CA LEU A 324 2.44 -7.48 -19.02
C LEU A 324 1.10 -8.22 -18.98
N ASP A 325 1.12 -9.54 -19.22
CA ASP A 325 -0.09 -10.37 -19.17
C ASP A 325 -0.48 -10.71 -17.73
N ALA A 326 0.51 -10.99 -16.87
CA ALA A 326 0.25 -11.46 -15.51
C ALA A 326 -0.10 -10.35 -14.52
N VAL A 327 0.65 -9.24 -14.54
CA VAL A 327 0.56 -8.15 -13.56
C VAL A 327 0.78 -6.77 -14.20
N PRO A 328 -0.02 -6.39 -15.23
CA PRO A 328 0.22 -5.20 -16.07
C PRO A 328 0.40 -3.91 -15.27
N GLU A 329 -0.52 -3.61 -14.35
CA GLU A 329 -0.51 -2.35 -13.60
C GLU A 329 0.70 -2.24 -12.65
N ARG A 330 1.02 -3.34 -11.97
CA ARG A 330 2.18 -3.42 -11.06
C ARG A 330 3.49 -3.33 -11.84
N PHE A 331 3.58 -4.03 -12.97
CA PHE A 331 4.74 -3.97 -13.84
C PHE A 331 4.94 -2.56 -14.41
N PHE A 332 3.86 -1.93 -14.90
CA PHE A 332 3.91 -0.55 -15.40
C PHE A 332 4.37 0.43 -14.31
N GLY A 333 3.81 0.36 -13.10
CA GLY A 333 4.20 1.20 -11.97
C GLY A 333 5.68 1.06 -11.60
N LEU A 334 6.19 -0.18 -11.57
CA LEU A 334 7.61 -0.44 -11.32
C LEU A 334 8.51 0.20 -12.38
N LEU A 335 8.20 -0.01 -13.66
CA LEU A 335 9.01 0.51 -14.77
C LEU A 335 9.01 2.05 -14.81
N LYS A 336 7.85 2.65 -14.51
CA LYS A 336 7.70 4.10 -14.38
C LYS A 336 8.59 4.63 -13.28
N TYR A 337 8.57 3.98 -12.12
CA TYR A 337 9.43 4.33 -11.00
C TYR A 337 10.92 4.24 -11.37
N LEU A 338 11.34 3.16 -12.03
CA LEU A 338 12.72 2.98 -12.49
C LEU A 338 13.17 4.13 -13.39
N ARG A 339 12.38 4.47 -14.42
CA ARG A 339 12.68 5.59 -15.34
C ARG A 339 12.75 6.93 -14.61
N ARG A 340 11.80 7.20 -13.70
CA ARG A 340 11.81 8.42 -12.87
C ARG A 340 13.05 8.55 -11.98
N ASN A 341 13.66 7.42 -11.60
CA ASN A 341 14.89 7.39 -10.79
C ASN A 341 16.16 7.26 -11.65
N GLY A 342 16.08 7.58 -12.95
CA GLY A 342 17.22 7.66 -13.84
C GLY A 342 17.76 6.31 -14.31
N VAL A 343 16.95 5.25 -14.21
CA VAL A 343 17.25 3.94 -14.81
C VAL A 343 16.71 3.90 -16.23
N GLU A 344 17.59 3.67 -17.21
CA GLU A 344 17.16 3.43 -18.59
C GLU A 344 16.56 2.03 -18.69
N VAL A 345 15.44 1.87 -19.40
CA VAL A 345 14.74 0.59 -19.54
C VAL A 345 14.45 0.32 -21.00
N HIS A 346 14.88 -0.85 -21.48
CA HIS A 346 14.64 -1.39 -22.81
C HIS A 346 14.01 -2.79 -22.72
N PHE A 347 13.28 -3.17 -23.76
CA PHE A 347 12.61 -4.47 -23.85
C PHE A 347 13.14 -5.33 -24.99
N GLU A 348 13.23 -6.64 -24.76
CA GLU A 348 13.53 -7.64 -25.77
C GLU A 348 12.48 -8.79 -25.72
N PRO A 349 11.59 -8.91 -26.74
CA PRO A 349 11.44 -8.03 -27.90
C PRO A 349 10.98 -6.61 -27.51
N SER A 350 11.22 -5.65 -28.41
CA SER A 350 10.79 -4.26 -28.23
C SER A 350 9.27 -4.15 -28.19
N GLU A 351 8.74 -3.28 -27.32
CA GLU A 351 7.30 -3.01 -27.16
C GLU A 351 7.01 -1.49 -27.35
N PRO A 352 7.00 -0.96 -28.59
CA PRO A 352 7.00 0.49 -28.82
C PRO A 352 5.77 1.22 -28.26
N ASP A 353 4.57 0.67 -28.46
CA ASP A 353 3.32 1.28 -27.97
C ASP A 353 3.29 1.35 -26.43
N PHE A 354 3.92 0.37 -25.77
CA PHE A 354 4.06 0.35 -24.33
C PHE A 354 5.13 1.34 -23.84
N GLU A 355 6.28 1.40 -24.54
CA GLU A 355 7.35 2.36 -24.25
C GLU A 355 6.87 3.81 -24.35
N ASP A 356 6.11 4.15 -25.40
CA ASP A 356 5.54 5.48 -25.60
C ASP A 356 4.57 5.85 -24.46
N ARG A 357 3.67 4.93 -24.10
CA ARG A 357 2.75 5.12 -22.95
C ARG A 357 3.50 5.31 -21.64
N LEU A 358 4.60 4.57 -21.45
CA LEU A 358 5.42 4.66 -20.26
C LEU A 358 6.12 6.02 -20.18
N ASP A 359 6.67 6.51 -21.30
CA ASP A 359 7.31 7.82 -21.38
C ASP A 359 6.33 8.97 -21.11
N ASP A 360 5.14 8.93 -21.71
CA ASP A 360 4.07 9.89 -21.44
C ASP A 360 3.70 9.92 -19.95
N SER A 361 3.62 8.74 -19.31
CA SER A 361 3.33 8.63 -17.88
C SER A 361 4.45 9.16 -17.00
N VAL A 362 5.71 8.93 -17.37
CA VAL A 362 6.89 9.48 -16.69
C VAL A 362 6.90 11.01 -16.79
N GLU A 363 6.64 11.57 -17.97
CA GLU A 363 6.55 13.03 -18.16
C GLU A 363 5.39 13.62 -17.34
N LEU A 364 4.21 13.01 -17.38
CA LEU A 364 3.05 13.45 -16.59
C LEU A 364 3.38 13.46 -15.10
N GLY A 365 4.00 12.39 -14.60
CA GLY A 365 4.47 12.32 -13.21
C GLY A 365 5.41 13.47 -12.88
N ALA A 366 6.42 13.74 -13.72
CA ALA A 366 7.39 14.81 -13.49
C ALA A 366 6.74 16.21 -13.44
N LEU A 367 5.71 16.43 -14.25
CA LEU A 367 4.91 17.66 -14.21
C LEU A 367 4.07 17.75 -12.93
N VAL A 368 3.54 16.63 -12.45
CA VAL A 368 2.81 16.57 -11.18
C VAL A 368 3.73 16.90 -9.99
N ASP A 369 4.97 16.41 -9.92
CA ASP A 369 5.91 16.82 -8.85
C ASP A 369 6.11 18.33 -8.77
N ARG A 370 6.34 18.95 -9.94
CA ARG A 370 6.56 20.40 -10.07
C ARG A 370 5.32 21.15 -9.60
N TRP A 371 4.13 20.69 -10.00
CA TRP A 371 2.87 21.28 -9.58
C TRP A 371 2.63 21.14 -8.07
N ILE A 372 2.80 19.94 -7.49
CA ILE A 372 2.58 19.69 -6.06
C ILE A 372 3.53 20.54 -5.22
N THR A 373 4.81 20.63 -5.62
CA THR A 373 5.81 21.43 -4.90
C THR A 373 5.37 22.90 -4.80
N GLY A 374 4.89 23.49 -5.90
CA GLY A 374 4.39 24.85 -5.88
C GLY A 374 3.03 24.99 -5.20
N TRP A 375 2.14 24.00 -5.34
CA TRP A 375 0.83 24.00 -4.67
C TRP A 375 0.97 23.93 -3.15
N ALA A 376 1.77 23.01 -2.62
CA ALA A 376 2.06 22.89 -1.19
C ALA A 376 2.64 24.20 -0.65
N ARG A 377 3.57 24.83 -1.38
CA ARG A 377 4.12 26.15 -1.02
C ARG A 377 3.05 27.24 -0.99
N ALA A 378 2.17 27.30 -1.99
CA ALA A 378 1.10 28.29 -2.10
C ALA A 378 -0.01 28.10 -1.06
N ALA A 379 -0.25 26.85 -0.64
CA ALA A 379 -1.27 26.47 0.32
C ALA A 379 -0.74 26.45 1.78
N GLU A 380 0.55 26.73 1.99
CA GLU A 380 1.24 26.66 3.28
C GLU A 380 1.13 25.26 3.92
N LEU A 381 1.18 24.22 3.08
CA LEU A 381 1.18 22.82 3.51
C LEU A 381 2.60 22.35 3.80
N ASP A 382 2.73 21.37 4.69
CA ASP A 382 3.97 20.64 4.87
C ASP A 382 4.40 19.97 3.55
N PRO A 383 5.71 19.77 3.33
CA PRO A 383 6.19 19.10 2.13
C PRO A 383 5.48 17.74 1.98
N PRO A 384 4.96 17.43 0.79
CA PRO A 384 4.29 16.15 0.57
C PRO A 384 5.29 15.01 0.84
N TYR A 385 4.83 13.98 1.54
CA TYR A 385 5.55 12.72 1.52
C TYR A 385 5.16 11.98 0.24
N ALA A 386 6.15 11.66 -0.59
CA ALA A 386 5.95 10.99 -1.87
C ALA A 386 6.39 9.53 -1.78
N MET A 387 5.52 8.61 -2.16
CA MET A 387 5.87 7.23 -2.47
C MET A 387 5.43 6.92 -3.90
N LEU A 388 6.36 6.68 -4.83
CA LEU A 388 6.04 6.07 -6.13
C LEU A 388 4.90 6.75 -6.92
N ASP A 389 4.99 8.07 -7.14
CA ASP A 389 3.92 8.86 -7.79
C ASP A 389 2.57 8.90 -7.04
N ASN A 390 2.59 8.54 -5.76
CA ASN A 390 1.53 8.73 -4.80
C ASN A 390 1.98 9.73 -3.73
N TRP A 391 1.41 10.93 -3.73
CA TRP A 391 1.71 11.96 -2.74
C TRP A 391 0.61 12.02 -1.71
N HIS A 392 1.00 11.96 -0.44
CA HIS A 392 0.09 12.07 0.70
C HIS A 392 0.28 13.43 1.34
N LEU A 393 -0.79 14.22 1.43
CA LEU A 393 -0.78 15.51 2.08
C LEU A 393 -1.84 15.55 3.17
N TRP A 394 -1.41 15.97 4.36
CA TRP A 394 -2.30 16.32 5.46
C TRP A 394 -2.71 17.77 5.28
N ALA A 395 -3.96 17.98 4.87
CA ALA A 395 -4.49 19.32 4.63
C ALA A 395 -5.11 19.90 5.91
N ASP A 396 -5.61 19.07 6.83
CA ASP A 396 -6.32 19.45 8.06
C ASP A 396 -7.40 20.53 7.82
N LEU A 397 -8.00 20.53 6.62
CA LEU A 397 -9.06 21.45 6.25
C LEU A 397 -10.42 20.84 6.59
N PRO A 398 -11.42 21.63 7.02
CA PRO A 398 -12.78 21.14 7.19
C PRO A 398 -13.30 20.50 5.88
N GLY A 399 -13.66 19.21 5.93
CA GLY A 399 -14.12 18.44 4.77
C GLY A 399 -13.02 17.88 3.85
N ARG A 400 -11.74 18.09 4.18
CA ARG A 400 -10.56 17.60 3.44
C ARG A 400 -9.40 17.44 4.42
N ALA A 401 -9.37 16.32 5.13
CA ALA A 401 -8.32 16.01 6.11
C ALA A 401 -7.04 15.54 5.41
N GLU A 402 -7.19 14.65 4.43
CA GLU A 402 -6.09 14.07 3.65
C GLU A 402 -6.35 14.23 2.14
N GLU A 403 -5.29 14.50 1.39
CA GLU A 403 -5.26 14.48 -0.06
C GLU A 403 -4.22 13.47 -0.53
N ARG A 404 -4.65 12.48 -1.30
CA ARG A 404 -3.80 11.58 -2.08
C ARG A 404 -3.80 12.01 -3.53
N ILE A 405 -2.62 12.18 -4.10
CA ILE A 405 -2.46 12.47 -5.52
C ILE A 405 -1.76 11.29 -6.16
N LEU A 406 -2.34 10.74 -7.22
CA LEU A 406 -1.77 9.62 -7.98
C LEU A 406 -1.55 10.07 -9.42
N ALA A 407 -0.29 10.12 -9.88
CA ALA A 407 -0.02 10.50 -11.27
C ALA A 407 -0.20 9.31 -12.22
N GLY A 408 -1.24 9.35 -13.06
CA GLY A 408 -1.53 8.32 -14.05
C GLY A 408 -2.52 7.25 -13.59
N ASP A 409 -2.74 6.27 -14.45
CA ASP A 409 -3.90 5.38 -14.36
C ASP A 409 -3.60 4.08 -13.58
N ALA A 410 -2.31 3.75 -13.47
CA ALA A 410 -1.86 2.54 -12.80
C ALA A 410 -2.20 2.59 -11.31
N LEU A 411 -2.72 1.46 -10.79
CA LEU A 411 -3.07 1.27 -9.36
C LEU A 411 -4.19 2.18 -8.83
N VAL A 412 -4.93 2.89 -9.70
CA VAL A 412 -6.08 3.74 -9.27
C VAL A 412 -7.10 2.95 -8.46
N ALA A 413 -7.41 1.71 -8.86
CA ALA A 413 -8.39 0.87 -8.16
C ALA A 413 -7.96 0.57 -6.71
N GLU A 414 -6.72 0.09 -6.52
CA GLU A 414 -6.14 -0.20 -5.20
C GLU A 414 -6.13 1.06 -4.33
N HIS A 415 -5.66 2.18 -4.86
CA HIS A 415 -5.64 3.44 -4.12
C HIS A 415 -7.03 4.00 -3.80
N ALA A 416 -8.01 3.80 -4.68
CA ALA A 416 -9.38 4.21 -4.42
C ALA A 416 -10.02 3.37 -3.30
N GLU A 417 -9.76 2.07 -3.27
CA GLU A 417 -10.17 1.18 -2.17
C GLU A 417 -9.51 1.59 -0.85
N ASP A 418 -8.20 1.86 -0.86
CA ASP A 418 -7.48 2.33 0.33
C ASP A 418 -8.02 3.66 0.86
N VAL A 419 -8.44 4.57 -0.04
CA VAL A 419 -9.03 5.86 0.32
C VAL A 419 -10.43 5.67 0.92
N GLU A 420 -11.24 4.79 0.36
CA GLU A 420 -12.58 4.50 0.88
C GLU A 420 -12.52 3.91 2.31
N LEU A 421 -11.50 3.12 2.60
CA LEU A 421 -11.27 2.54 3.94
C LEU A 421 -10.83 3.58 4.99
N GLN A 422 -10.47 4.82 4.60
CA GLN A 422 -10.05 5.83 5.56
C GLN A 422 -11.23 6.34 6.41
N SER A 423 -11.00 6.49 7.71
CA SER A 423 -12.00 7.00 8.66
C SER A 423 -12.17 8.53 8.65
N VAL A 424 -11.28 9.24 7.95
CA VAL A 424 -11.29 10.71 7.82
C VAL A 424 -11.61 11.11 6.37
N PRO A 425 -12.16 12.32 6.13
CA PRO A 425 -12.40 12.84 4.79
C PRO A 425 -11.12 12.87 3.96
N THR A 426 -11.01 11.90 3.05
CA THR A 426 -9.81 11.64 2.26
C THR A 426 -10.16 11.75 0.78
N TRP A 427 -9.30 12.46 0.07
CA TRP A 427 -9.50 12.79 -1.34
C TRP A 427 -8.47 12.05 -2.19
N LEU A 428 -8.90 11.61 -3.37
CA LEU A 428 -8.05 11.05 -4.41
C LEU A 428 -8.10 11.96 -5.64
N THR A 429 -6.94 12.51 -6.01
CA THR A 429 -6.76 13.34 -7.20
C THR A 429 -5.85 12.64 -8.20
N VAL A 430 -6.35 12.43 -9.42
CA VAL A 430 -5.70 11.63 -10.45
C VAL A 430 -5.60 12.42 -11.76
N PRO A 431 -4.45 13.05 -12.06
CA PRO A 431 -4.13 13.52 -13.40
C PRO A 431 -4.02 12.33 -14.36
N THR A 432 -4.81 12.33 -15.42
CA THR A 432 -5.01 11.16 -16.29
C THR A 432 -5.34 11.55 -17.75
N HIS A 433 -4.94 10.70 -18.69
CA HIS A 433 -5.38 10.75 -20.09
C HIS A 433 -6.62 9.87 -20.37
N SER A 434 -7.08 9.11 -19.37
CA SER A 434 -8.21 8.18 -19.43
C SER A 434 -9.29 8.53 -18.39
N PRO A 435 -9.81 9.77 -18.36
CA PRO A 435 -10.68 10.24 -17.27
C PRO A 435 -11.97 9.42 -17.10
N ALA A 436 -12.51 8.86 -18.18
CA ALA A 436 -13.71 8.02 -18.12
C ALA A 436 -13.46 6.71 -17.37
N GLU A 437 -12.29 6.09 -17.60
CA GLU A 437 -11.90 4.84 -16.94
C GLU A 437 -11.55 5.08 -15.48
N VAL A 438 -10.76 6.11 -15.18
CA VAL A 438 -10.44 6.50 -13.80
C VAL A 438 -11.71 6.85 -13.03
N THR A 439 -12.65 7.58 -13.63
CA THR A 439 -13.96 7.89 -13.01
C THR A 439 -14.74 6.61 -12.68
N ARG A 440 -14.75 5.63 -13.59
CA ARG A 440 -15.39 4.33 -13.37
C ARG A 440 -14.77 3.60 -12.18
N LEU A 441 -13.44 3.50 -12.14
CA LEU A 441 -12.70 2.81 -11.08
C LEU A 441 -12.93 3.43 -9.69
N VAL A 442 -12.86 4.76 -9.58
CA VAL A 442 -13.09 5.43 -8.28
C VAL A 442 -14.54 5.28 -7.81
N GLN A 443 -15.52 5.28 -8.72
CA GLN A 443 -16.92 5.04 -8.38
C GLN A 443 -17.17 3.59 -7.95
N GLU A 444 -16.56 2.62 -8.63
CA GLU A 444 -16.63 1.21 -8.27
C GLU A 444 -16.03 0.93 -6.89
N ALA A 445 -15.03 1.71 -6.46
CA ALA A 445 -14.46 1.66 -5.12
C ALA A 445 -15.33 2.35 -4.05
N GLY A 446 -16.38 3.08 -4.42
CA GLY A 446 -17.27 3.78 -3.48
C GLY A 446 -17.02 5.28 -3.34
N LEU A 447 -15.98 5.82 -3.99
CA LEU A 447 -15.68 7.25 -3.92
C LEU A 447 -16.68 8.08 -4.73
N VAL A 448 -16.90 9.32 -4.29
CA VAL A 448 -17.77 10.29 -4.96
C VAL A 448 -16.94 11.23 -5.84
N PRO A 449 -17.02 11.15 -7.19
CA PRO A 449 -16.31 12.06 -8.07
C PRO A 449 -16.91 13.47 -8.05
N ARG A 450 -16.06 14.47 -8.26
CA ARG A 450 -16.47 15.85 -8.51
C ARG A 450 -16.45 16.21 -9.98
N GLU A 451 -16.83 17.45 -10.28
CA GLU A 451 -16.57 18.02 -11.61
C GLU A 451 -15.07 17.90 -11.92
N PRO A 452 -14.69 17.32 -13.06
CA PRO A 452 -13.30 17.12 -13.40
C PRO A 452 -12.60 18.46 -13.61
N GLU A 453 -11.31 18.49 -13.30
CA GLU A 453 -10.43 19.61 -13.58
C GLU A 453 -9.51 19.28 -14.77
N THR A 454 -8.77 20.26 -15.25
CA THR A 454 -7.82 20.08 -16.36
C THR A 454 -6.43 20.53 -15.91
N PHE A 455 -5.43 19.67 -16.03
CA PHE A 455 -4.04 20.04 -15.80
C PHE A 455 -3.53 20.83 -17.00
N MET A 456 -2.94 22.01 -16.76
CA MET A 456 -2.50 22.91 -17.81
C MET A 456 -1.10 23.46 -17.57
N ARG A 457 -0.37 23.71 -18.67
CA ARG A 457 0.93 24.38 -18.68
C ARG A 457 0.95 25.61 -19.56
N ARG A 458 1.89 26.52 -19.29
CA ARG A 458 2.20 27.67 -20.15
C ARG A 458 3.59 28.25 -19.88
N GLY A 459 4.32 28.64 -20.93
CA GLY A 459 5.47 29.54 -20.80
C GLY A 459 5.06 30.97 -20.41
N LEU A 460 5.73 31.57 -19.44
CA LEU A 460 5.27 32.80 -18.78
C LEU A 460 5.78 34.10 -19.44
N PHE A 461 6.88 34.06 -20.20
CA PHE A 461 7.53 35.26 -20.75
C PHE A 461 6.63 36.10 -21.66
N ASP A 462 5.71 35.46 -22.39
CA ASP A 462 4.76 36.09 -23.28
C ASP A 462 3.32 36.06 -22.73
N HIS A 463 3.14 35.75 -21.43
CA HIS A 463 1.81 35.64 -20.85
C HIS A 463 1.02 36.96 -21.02
N PRO A 464 -0.23 36.91 -21.51
CA PRO A 464 -1.03 38.11 -21.70
C PRO A 464 -1.22 38.89 -20.39
N ALA A 465 -0.95 40.20 -20.43
CA ALA A 465 -1.05 41.09 -19.26
C ALA A 465 -2.04 42.26 -19.53
N PRO A 466 -3.35 42.00 -19.55
CA PRO A 466 -4.34 43.06 -19.75
C PRO A 466 -4.32 44.06 -18.60
N LYS A 467 -4.59 45.33 -18.91
CA LYS A 467 -4.72 46.39 -17.91
C LYS A 467 -6.04 46.25 -17.15
N PRO A 468 -6.09 46.63 -15.86
CA PRO A 468 -7.36 46.73 -15.13
C PRO A 468 -8.31 47.71 -15.84
N PRO A 469 -9.62 47.42 -15.90
CA PRO A 469 -10.61 48.39 -16.37
C PRO A 469 -10.64 49.65 -15.50
N ASP A 470 -11.18 50.75 -16.02
CA ASP A 470 -11.30 52.00 -15.27
C ASP A 470 -12.03 51.80 -13.93
N GLY A 471 -11.53 52.46 -12.88
CA GLY A 471 -12.04 52.33 -11.50
C GLY A 471 -11.45 51.16 -10.71
N TYR A 472 -10.75 50.23 -11.36
CA TYR A 472 -10.05 49.14 -10.67
C TYR A 472 -8.58 49.48 -10.41
N SER A 473 -8.08 49.11 -9.24
CA SER A 473 -6.66 49.26 -8.85
C SER A 473 -6.04 47.91 -8.53
N VAL A 474 -4.74 47.75 -8.78
CA VAL A 474 -4.00 46.50 -8.52
C VAL A 474 -3.01 46.72 -7.38
N ARG A 475 -2.99 45.80 -6.42
CA ARG A 475 -2.00 45.68 -5.36
C ARG A 475 -1.24 44.36 -5.53
N VAL A 476 0.07 44.41 -5.33
CA VAL A 476 0.95 43.23 -5.36
C VAL A 476 1.65 43.14 -4.02
N THR A 477 1.59 41.97 -3.40
CA THR A 477 2.40 41.61 -2.23
C THR A 477 3.48 40.64 -2.69
N PRO A 478 4.77 41.04 -2.72
CA PRO A 478 5.85 40.15 -3.14
C PRO A 478 6.22 39.13 -2.06
N GLY A 479 6.84 38.03 -2.47
CA GLY A 479 7.33 36.95 -1.59
C GLY A 479 7.59 35.68 -2.39
N ASP A 480 7.91 34.59 -1.70
CA ASP A 480 8.00 33.25 -2.32
C ASP A 480 6.63 32.76 -2.81
N VAL A 481 5.57 33.26 -2.16
CA VAL A 481 4.19 33.26 -2.66
C VAL A 481 3.80 34.71 -2.92
N ILE A 482 3.56 35.04 -4.18
CA ILE A 482 3.19 36.38 -4.61
C ILE A 482 1.67 36.49 -4.61
N GLU A 483 1.15 37.52 -3.96
CA GLU A 483 -0.28 37.81 -3.93
C GLU A 483 -0.60 39.01 -4.84
N VAL A 484 -1.70 38.90 -5.58
CA VAL A 484 -2.28 40.00 -6.35
C VAL A 484 -3.72 40.20 -5.92
N VAL A 485 -4.06 41.43 -5.58
CA VAL A 485 -5.42 41.84 -5.24
C VAL A 485 -5.83 43.01 -6.14
N VAL A 486 -6.96 42.86 -6.83
CA VAL A 486 -7.60 43.91 -7.61
C VAL A 486 -8.76 44.47 -6.79
N THR A 487 -8.78 45.78 -6.57
CA THR A 487 -9.81 46.47 -5.79
C THR A 487 -10.68 47.40 -6.63
N PHE A 488 -11.91 47.64 -6.19
CA PHE A 488 -12.86 48.63 -6.71
C PHE A 488 -13.46 49.39 -5.53
N ASP A 489 -13.37 50.73 -5.54
CA ASP A 489 -13.81 51.59 -4.42
C ASP A 489 -13.23 51.19 -3.04
N GLY A 490 -12.00 50.67 -3.03
CA GLY A 490 -11.30 50.24 -1.82
C GLY A 490 -11.58 48.78 -1.40
N GLU A 491 -12.61 48.15 -1.96
CA GLU A 491 -13.00 46.78 -1.67
C GLU A 491 -12.33 45.78 -2.64
N GLU A 492 -11.99 44.59 -2.15
CA GLU A 492 -11.48 43.52 -3.01
C GLU A 492 -12.52 43.10 -4.05
N ALA A 493 -12.12 43.03 -5.32
CA ALA A 493 -12.95 42.60 -6.43
C ALA A 493 -12.48 41.28 -7.07
N ALA A 494 -11.17 41.07 -7.11
CA ALA A 494 -10.54 39.83 -7.56
C ALA A 494 -9.19 39.63 -6.87
N SER A 495 -8.75 38.40 -6.73
CA SER A 495 -7.48 38.07 -6.07
C SER A 495 -6.89 36.77 -6.62
N GLY A 496 -5.62 36.54 -6.30
CA GLY A 496 -4.93 35.31 -6.64
C GLY A 496 -3.53 35.26 -6.04
N LEU A 497 -3.02 34.05 -5.88
CA LEU A 497 -1.68 33.74 -5.41
C LEU A 497 -0.90 33.04 -6.52
N ILE A 498 0.43 33.13 -6.48
CA ILE A 498 1.32 32.28 -7.26
C ILE A 498 2.56 31.96 -6.44
N ALA A 499 2.83 30.68 -6.23
CA ALA A 499 4.11 30.25 -5.66
C ALA A 499 5.16 30.14 -6.75
N VAL A 500 6.38 30.59 -6.47
CA VAL A 500 7.53 30.43 -7.38
C VAL A 500 8.54 29.49 -6.72
N VAL A 501 8.84 28.37 -7.39
CA VAL A 501 9.82 27.38 -6.93
C VAL A 501 10.76 27.05 -8.09
N GLY A 502 12.01 27.53 -8.00
CA GLY A 502 12.94 27.42 -9.12
C GLY A 502 12.42 28.16 -10.36
N GLU A 503 12.27 27.43 -11.46
CA GLU A 503 11.75 27.96 -12.73
C GLU A 503 10.22 27.82 -12.86
N ASP A 504 9.57 27.18 -11.88
CA ASP A 504 8.13 26.90 -11.87
C ASP A 504 7.31 27.95 -11.12
N ALA A 505 6.16 28.29 -11.68
CA ALA A 505 5.13 29.10 -11.02
C ALA A 505 3.78 28.36 -10.96
N VAL A 506 3.23 28.20 -9.75
CA VAL A 506 1.96 27.50 -9.53
C VAL A 506 0.91 28.49 -9.00
N PRO A 507 -0.06 28.91 -9.85
CA PRO A 507 -1.15 29.76 -9.43
C PRO A 507 -2.08 29.06 -8.44
N HIS A 508 -2.56 29.79 -7.45
CA HIS A 508 -3.46 29.27 -6.42
C HIS A 508 -4.55 30.30 -6.06
N ARG A 509 -5.75 29.83 -5.71
CA ARG A 509 -6.90 30.65 -5.26
C ARG A 509 -7.23 31.85 -6.18
N ILE A 510 -7.23 31.64 -7.50
CA ILE A 510 -7.65 32.68 -8.44
C ILE A 510 -9.17 32.88 -8.35
N ALA A 511 -9.59 34.05 -7.86
CA ALA A 511 -11.01 34.32 -7.60
C ALA A 511 -11.43 35.70 -8.11
N THR A 512 -12.71 35.83 -8.46
CA THR A 512 -13.36 37.11 -8.76
C THR A 512 -14.73 37.12 -8.09
N LYS A 513 -15.00 38.14 -7.28
CA LYS A 513 -16.27 38.29 -6.56
C LYS A 513 -17.44 38.36 -7.55
N PRO A 514 -18.60 37.73 -7.25
CA PRO A 514 -19.73 37.62 -8.16
C PRO A 514 -20.13 38.92 -8.87
N GLU A 515 -20.15 40.04 -8.15
CA GLU A 515 -20.56 41.37 -8.59
C GLU A 515 -19.61 41.97 -9.65
N HIS A 516 -18.38 41.46 -9.70
CA HIS A 516 -17.31 41.92 -10.56
C HIS A 516 -16.89 40.91 -11.64
N ARG A 517 -17.60 39.77 -11.74
CA ARG A 517 -17.35 38.76 -12.78
C ARG A 517 -17.62 39.29 -14.19
N ARG A 518 -17.03 38.61 -15.18
CA ARG A 518 -17.15 38.93 -16.62
C ARG A 518 -16.60 40.31 -17.04
N ARG A 519 -15.82 40.96 -16.18
CA ARG A 519 -15.13 42.25 -16.46
C ARG A 519 -13.64 42.09 -16.82
N GLY A 520 -13.17 40.86 -17.03
CA GLY A 520 -11.78 40.56 -17.38
C GLY A 520 -10.80 40.53 -16.20
N LEU A 521 -11.27 40.68 -14.95
CA LEU A 521 -10.42 40.80 -13.77
C LEU A 521 -9.54 39.56 -13.51
N GLY A 522 -10.06 38.34 -13.74
CA GLY A 522 -9.24 37.13 -13.64
C GLY A 522 -8.05 37.12 -14.62
N SER A 523 -8.22 37.67 -15.83
CA SER A 523 -7.11 37.85 -16.78
C SER A 523 -6.10 38.89 -16.31
N VAL A 524 -6.55 39.93 -15.61
CA VAL A 524 -5.67 40.96 -15.03
C VAL A 524 -4.86 40.36 -13.88
N VAL A 525 -5.51 39.63 -12.96
CA VAL A 525 -4.85 38.92 -11.85
C VAL A 525 -3.77 38.00 -12.40
N MET A 526 -4.11 37.08 -13.31
CA MET A 526 -3.16 36.14 -13.91
C MET A 526 -2.02 36.83 -14.64
N GLY A 527 -2.30 37.88 -15.42
CA GLY A 527 -1.27 38.63 -16.15
C GLY A 527 -0.30 39.36 -15.24
N VAL A 528 -0.77 39.87 -14.10
CA VAL A 528 0.09 40.49 -13.08
C VAL A 528 0.90 39.41 -12.37
N LEU A 529 0.27 38.33 -11.90
CA LEU A 529 0.95 37.20 -11.25
C LEU A 529 2.07 36.64 -12.14
N ALA A 530 1.79 36.34 -13.40
CA ALA A 530 2.78 35.82 -14.36
C ALA A 530 3.96 36.78 -14.53
N ARG A 531 3.70 38.10 -14.65
CA ARG A 531 4.77 39.10 -14.77
C ARG A 531 5.65 39.14 -13.53
N GLU A 532 5.07 39.08 -12.34
CA GLU A 532 5.86 39.11 -11.09
C GLU A 532 6.59 37.78 -10.88
N ALA A 533 6.02 36.65 -11.26
CA ALA A 533 6.69 35.34 -11.25
C ALA A 533 7.90 35.31 -12.19
N VAL A 534 7.79 35.88 -13.39
CA VAL A 534 8.93 36.03 -14.31
C VAL A 534 10.04 36.89 -13.71
N LYS A 535 9.71 37.96 -12.98
CA LYS A 535 10.73 38.75 -12.27
C LYS A 535 11.39 37.96 -11.14
N ALA A 536 10.67 37.01 -10.55
CA ALA A 536 11.18 36.12 -9.51
C ALA A 536 11.97 34.91 -10.06
N GLY A 537 12.07 34.77 -11.39
CA GLY A 537 12.87 33.74 -12.05
C GLY A 537 12.08 32.60 -12.71
N ALA A 538 10.74 32.61 -12.60
CA ALA A 538 9.93 31.58 -13.23
C ALA A 538 9.86 31.74 -14.76
N SER A 539 9.91 30.62 -15.47
CA SER A 539 9.68 30.54 -16.92
C SER A 539 8.44 29.73 -17.27
N ASP A 540 8.07 28.75 -16.44
CA ASP A 540 6.95 27.83 -16.66
C ASP A 540 5.84 28.03 -15.64
N GLY A 541 4.60 27.92 -16.10
CA GLY A 541 3.40 27.92 -15.26
C GLY A 541 2.70 26.58 -15.30
N LEU A 542 2.26 26.08 -14.14
CA LEU A 542 1.51 24.82 -13.99
C LEU A 542 0.27 25.05 -13.11
N LEU A 543 -0.91 24.59 -13.54
CA LEU A 543 -2.15 24.71 -12.75
C LEU A 543 -3.15 23.60 -13.04
N PHE A 544 -4.02 23.33 -12.06
CA PHE A 544 -5.29 22.63 -12.29
C PHE A 544 -6.40 23.67 -12.48
N ALA A 545 -7.13 23.52 -13.57
CA ALA A 545 -8.22 24.39 -13.97
C ALA A 545 -9.56 23.75 -13.66
N THR A 546 -10.36 24.39 -12.80
CA THR A 546 -11.78 24.06 -12.66
C THR A 546 -12.53 24.23 -14.00
N ALA A 547 -13.66 23.54 -14.14
CA ALA A 547 -14.52 23.67 -15.33
C ALA A 547 -14.87 25.14 -15.65
N ASP A 548 -15.15 25.95 -14.62
CA ASP A 548 -15.41 27.39 -14.75
C ASP A 548 -14.18 28.21 -15.19
N GLY A 549 -12.99 27.83 -14.70
CA GLY A 549 -11.73 28.49 -14.98
C GLY A 549 -11.14 28.15 -16.35
N LEU A 550 -11.45 26.97 -16.89
CA LEU A 550 -10.84 26.43 -18.12
C LEU A 550 -10.93 27.38 -19.32
N ARG A 551 -12.08 28.05 -19.50
CA ARG A 551 -12.26 29.02 -20.60
C ARG A 551 -11.35 30.24 -20.46
N LEU A 552 -11.08 30.70 -19.23
CA LEU A 552 -10.15 31.79 -18.97
C LEU A 552 -8.72 31.38 -19.33
N TYR A 553 -8.27 30.23 -18.85
CA TYR A 553 -6.89 29.77 -19.06
C TYR A 553 -6.60 29.48 -20.53
N ARG A 554 -7.52 28.83 -21.27
CA ARG A 554 -7.39 28.66 -22.73
C ARG A 554 -7.27 30.00 -23.47
N LYS A 555 -8.04 31.02 -23.06
CA LYS A 555 -7.95 32.37 -23.64
C LYS A 555 -6.59 33.04 -23.36
N LEU A 556 -5.97 32.73 -22.22
CA LEU A 556 -4.64 33.20 -21.86
C LEU A 556 -3.51 32.34 -22.47
N GLY A 557 -3.86 31.36 -23.32
CA GLY A 557 -2.93 30.51 -24.04
C GLY A 557 -2.31 29.40 -23.18
N TRP A 558 -3.00 28.98 -22.13
CA TRP A 558 -2.62 27.77 -21.40
C TRP A 558 -3.04 26.54 -22.21
N GLU A 559 -2.16 25.55 -22.25
CA GLU A 559 -2.32 24.30 -23.00
C GLU A 559 -2.66 23.16 -22.05
N THR A 560 -3.53 22.25 -22.49
CA THR A 560 -3.92 21.08 -21.71
C THR A 560 -2.79 20.06 -21.70
N ILE A 561 -2.44 19.58 -20.51
CA ILE A 561 -1.59 18.41 -20.28
C ILE A 561 -2.48 17.17 -20.22
N SER A 562 -3.37 17.12 -19.22
CA SER A 562 -4.24 15.97 -18.95
C SER A 562 -5.59 16.45 -18.38
N ASP A 563 -6.55 15.53 -18.29
CA ASP A 563 -7.69 15.71 -17.39
C ASP A 563 -7.25 15.39 -15.95
N VAL A 564 -8.06 15.77 -14.97
CA VAL A 564 -7.86 15.50 -13.56
C VAL A 564 -9.17 15.02 -12.96
N VAL A 565 -9.20 13.76 -12.55
CA VAL A 565 -10.33 13.18 -11.80
C VAL A 565 -10.09 13.42 -10.32
N ILE A 566 -11.10 13.91 -9.61
CA ILE A 566 -11.02 14.19 -8.18
C ILE A 566 -12.22 13.48 -7.52
N ALA A 567 -11.96 12.63 -6.53
CA ALA A 567 -12.98 11.89 -5.80
C ALA A 567 -12.70 11.89 -4.28
N THR A 568 -13.71 11.59 -3.47
CA THR A 568 -13.62 11.59 -2.00
C THR A 568 -14.43 10.45 -1.39
N ASN A 569 -13.99 9.93 -0.24
CA ASN A 569 -14.71 8.91 0.57
C ASN A 569 -15.85 9.51 1.43
N GLY A 570 -16.09 10.81 1.32
CA GLY A 570 -17.14 11.51 2.08
C GLY A 570 -17.85 12.58 1.26
N GLU A 571 -19.19 12.50 1.24
CA GLU A 571 -20.01 13.72 1.37
C GLU A 571 -19.77 14.31 2.77
N GLU A 572 -20.20 15.55 3.05
CA GLU A 572 -20.42 15.98 4.43
C GLU A 572 -21.25 14.88 5.13
N LYS A 573 -20.62 13.99 5.91
CA LYS A 573 -21.33 13.06 6.80
C LYS A 573 -21.96 13.97 7.86
N ALA A 574 -23.22 14.34 7.59
CA ALA A 574 -24.01 15.28 8.37
C ALA A 574 -24.20 14.87 9.83
#